data_AF-A0A535JU79-F1
#
_entry.id   AF-A0A535JU79-F1
#
_cell.length_a   1.000
_cell.length_b   1.000
_cell.length_c   1.000
_cell.angle_alpha   90.00
_cell.angle_beta   90.00
_cell.angle_gamma   90.00
#
_symmetry.space_group_name_H-M   'P 1'
#
loop_
_entity.id
_entity.type
_entity.pdbx_description
1 polymer ?
#
loop_
_entity_poly.entity_id
_entity_poly.type
_entity_poly.pdbx_seq_one_letter_code
_entity_poly.pdbx_strand_id
1 'polypeptide(L)'
;MTTTASRTATEVAARITEAAAAWLNCLDDGQRAKASLPFDDTAERTSWAYFPRLTKGLPLLEMDARQQKLAHALVSGALRFQAYAKVVTVMASESLVNLMEGSRLDAFRDPRRYFLAVFGSPGNERWGWRFEGHHVVLNFTLSGGEIVSPTPLFIGAQPAEVPQGHSMVLRPCAAEEDAARELLGSLDGDLRRQAIISDIAPPDFVIMNSPCRVSSQRRKGCLPNRRMRCASSACDRKACRRLLWTGSSEGCSRN
;
A
#
# COMPACT_ATOMS: atom_id res chain seq x y z
N MET A 1 -18.28 27.88 8.99
CA MET A 1 -18.51 26.65 8.18
C MET A 1 -17.75 26.83 6.88
N THR A 2 -16.58 26.21 6.75
CA THR A 2 -15.76 26.32 5.55
C THR A 2 -16.26 25.29 4.54
N THR A 3 -17.01 25.74 3.55
CA THR A 3 -17.45 24.90 2.43
C THR A 3 -16.22 24.37 1.71
N THR A 4 -15.95 23.07 1.82
CA THR A 4 -14.87 22.45 1.07
C THR A 4 -15.33 22.34 -0.39
N ALA A 5 -14.79 23.21 -1.26
CA ALA A 5 -15.06 23.13 -2.69
C ALA A 5 -14.65 21.74 -3.21
N SER A 6 -15.58 21.07 -3.91
CA SER A 6 -15.28 19.82 -4.61
C SER A 6 -14.41 20.15 -5.83
N ARG A 7 -13.16 19.66 -5.84
CA ARG A 7 -12.21 19.83 -6.95
C ARG A 7 -12.62 18.97 -8.14
N THR A 8 -12.49 19.50 -9.35
CA THR A 8 -12.74 18.74 -10.58
C THR A 8 -11.60 17.74 -10.86
N ALA A 9 -11.88 16.69 -11.63
CA ALA A 9 -10.85 15.71 -12.00
C ALA A 9 -9.69 16.35 -12.78
N THR A 10 -9.99 17.32 -13.65
CA THR A 10 -9.02 18.08 -14.44
C THR A 10 -8.11 18.94 -13.56
N GLU A 11 -8.64 19.60 -12.54
CA GLU A 11 -7.82 20.35 -11.57
C GLU A 11 -6.86 19.45 -10.79
N VAL A 12 -7.31 18.24 -10.44
CA VAL A 12 -6.45 17.25 -9.77
C VAL A 12 -5.34 16.80 -10.73
N ALA A 13 -5.67 16.51 -11.99
CA ALA A 13 -4.71 16.11 -13.01
C ALA A 13 -3.65 17.18 -13.29
N ALA A 14 -4.05 18.45 -13.39
CA ALA A 14 -3.14 19.58 -13.58
C ALA A 14 -2.15 19.70 -12.41
N ARG A 15 -2.66 19.67 -11.16
CA ARG A 15 -1.80 19.72 -9.97
C ARG A 15 -0.81 18.55 -9.90
N ILE A 16 -1.27 17.33 -10.21
CA ILE A 16 -0.40 16.14 -10.26
C ILE A 16 0.70 16.33 -11.31
N THR A 17 0.35 16.86 -12.48
CA THR A 17 1.29 17.14 -13.59
C THR A 17 2.36 18.14 -13.15
N GLU A 18 1.96 19.25 -12.56
CA GLU A 18 2.87 20.28 -12.04
C GLU A 18 3.79 19.72 -10.95
N ALA A 19 3.25 18.95 -10.01
CA ALA A 19 4.03 18.36 -8.92
C ALA A 19 5.05 17.33 -9.43
N ALA A 20 4.67 16.51 -10.41
CA ALA A 20 5.58 15.54 -11.03
C ALA A 20 6.70 16.23 -11.80
N ALA A 21 6.38 17.28 -12.57
CA ALA A 21 7.38 18.07 -13.28
C ALA A 21 8.34 18.77 -12.30
N ALA A 22 7.82 19.37 -11.23
CA ALA A 22 8.62 20.03 -10.20
C ALA A 22 9.57 19.06 -9.49
N TRP A 23 9.08 17.85 -9.16
CA TRP A 23 9.92 16.80 -8.56
C TRP A 23 11.02 16.35 -9.53
N LEU A 24 10.70 16.02 -10.79
CA LEU A 24 11.72 15.64 -11.76
C LEU A 24 12.78 16.74 -11.95
N ASN A 25 12.36 18.01 -11.99
CA ASN A 25 13.24 19.18 -12.18
C ASN A 25 14.19 19.47 -11.03
N CYS A 26 13.99 18.87 -9.86
CA CYS A 26 14.92 19.02 -8.74
C CYS A 26 15.92 17.86 -8.60
N LEU A 27 15.83 16.84 -9.45
CA LEU A 27 16.73 15.68 -9.45
C LEU A 27 17.99 15.99 -10.26
N ASP A 28 19.13 15.45 -9.82
CA ASP A 28 20.33 15.36 -10.65
C ASP A 28 20.14 14.33 -11.78
N ASP A 29 21.10 14.26 -12.72
CA ASP A 29 21.00 13.40 -13.89
C ASP A 29 20.94 11.90 -13.53
N GLY A 30 21.66 11.48 -12.50
CA GLY A 30 21.69 10.08 -12.05
C GLY A 30 20.37 9.66 -11.40
N GLN A 31 19.85 10.53 -10.53
CA GLN A 31 18.54 10.37 -9.90
C GLN A 31 17.40 10.40 -10.93
N ARG A 32 17.45 11.34 -11.87
CA ARG A 32 16.47 11.48 -12.96
C ARG A 32 16.45 10.24 -13.85
N ALA A 33 17.61 9.63 -14.13
CA ALA A 33 17.71 8.40 -14.91
C ALA A 33 17.04 7.20 -14.21
N LYS A 34 17.06 7.14 -12.86
CA LYS A 34 16.32 6.13 -12.08
C LYS A 34 14.81 6.41 -12.03
N ALA A 35 14.44 7.68 -11.97
CA ALA A 35 13.07 8.15 -11.79
C ALA A 35 12.24 8.15 -13.09
N SER A 36 12.87 8.37 -14.24
CA SER A 36 12.19 8.57 -15.53
C SER A 36 12.24 7.30 -16.36
N LEU A 37 11.08 6.70 -16.63
CA LEU A 37 10.93 5.46 -17.38
C LEU A 37 10.08 5.69 -18.64
N PRO A 38 10.25 4.90 -19.72
CA PRO A 38 9.39 5.00 -20.89
C PRO A 38 7.94 4.62 -20.55
N PHE A 39 6.96 5.35 -21.12
CA PHE A 39 5.55 5.02 -20.92
C PHE A 39 5.18 3.62 -21.44
N ASP A 40 5.80 3.23 -22.55
CA ASP A 40 5.57 1.95 -23.22
C ASP A 40 6.34 0.78 -22.59
N ASP A 41 7.10 1.00 -21.50
CA ASP A 41 7.63 -0.10 -20.68
C ASP A 41 6.49 -0.73 -19.86
N THR A 42 5.62 -1.48 -20.55
CA THR A 42 4.46 -2.12 -19.95
C THR A 42 4.85 -3.15 -18.90
N ALA A 43 5.99 -3.82 -19.07
CA ALA A 43 6.51 -4.79 -18.12
C ALA A 43 6.79 -4.11 -16.77
N GLU A 44 7.45 -2.96 -16.78
CA GLU A 44 7.69 -2.21 -15.56
C GLU A 44 6.43 -1.51 -15.05
N ARG A 45 5.66 -0.82 -15.91
CA ARG A 45 4.48 -0.03 -15.48
C ARG A 45 3.42 -0.90 -14.79
N THR A 46 3.33 -2.17 -15.16
CA THR A 46 2.44 -3.17 -14.55
C THR A 46 3.12 -4.05 -13.50
N SER A 47 4.43 -3.89 -13.29
CA SER A 47 5.16 -4.53 -12.19
C SER A 47 5.00 -3.71 -10.93
N TRP A 48 4.12 -4.11 -10.02
CA TRP A 48 3.93 -3.46 -8.73
C TRP A 48 4.03 -4.46 -7.58
N ALA A 49 4.38 -3.98 -6.39
CA ALA A 49 4.31 -4.80 -5.19
C ALA A 49 4.04 -4.06 -3.90
N TYR A 50 3.18 -4.67 -3.07
CA TYR A 50 2.96 -4.27 -1.68
C TYR A 50 3.96 -4.92 -0.70
N PHE A 51 4.74 -5.91 -1.13
CA PHE A 51 5.77 -6.54 -0.31
C PHE A 51 7.17 -6.06 -0.72
N PRO A 52 8.16 -6.15 0.18
CA PRO A 52 9.47 -5.57 -0.09
C PRO A 52 10.19 -6.32 -1.20
N ARG A 53 10.65 -5.57 -2.20
CA ARG A 53 11.47 -6.06 -3.31
C ARG A 53 12.34 -4.92 -3.85
N LEU A 54 13.29 -5.26 -4.70
CA LEU A 54 13.93 -4.26 -5.55
C LEU A 54 12.94 -3.83 -6.63
N THR A 55 12.67 -2.54 -6.69
CA THR A 55 11.71 -1.90 -7.59
C THR A 55 12.43 -0.82 -8.39
N LYS A 56 12.08 -0.64 -9.67
CA LYS A 56 12.58 0.52 -10.44
C LYS A 56 11.88 1.81 -9.99
N GLY A 57 12.65 2.87 -9.95
CA GLY A 57 12.27 4.18 -9.43
C GLY A 57 13.35 4.73 -8.51
N LEU A 58 13.26 6.00 -8.16
CA LEU A 58 14.15 6.63 -7.21
C LEU A 58 13.62 6.42 -5.78
N PRO A 59 14.34 5.72 -4.89
CA PRO A 59 13.93 5.60 -3.50
C PRO A 59 14.07 6.93 -2.76
N LEU A 60 13.16 7.23 -1.83
CA LEU A 60 13.25 8.42 -0.98
C LEU A 60 14.57 8.45 -0.18
N LEU A 61 15.14 7.27 0.11
CA LEU A 61 16.42 7.13 0.81
C LEU A 61 17.60 7.77 0.06
N GLU A 62 17.53 7.85 -1.27
CA GLU A 62 18.55 8.48 -2.12
C GLU A 62 18.26 9.95 -2.43
N MET A 63 17.20 10.51 -1.84
CA MET A 63 16.78 11.90 -2.07
C MET A 63 17.21 12.80 -0.91
N ASP A 64 17.55 14.05 -1.23
CA ASP A 64 17.69 15.10 -0.21
C ASP A 64 16.31 15.55 0.34
N ALA A 65 16.31 16.42 1.36
CA ALA A 65 15.09 16.89 1.99
C ALA A 65 14.15 17.67 1.06
N ARG A 66 14.70 18.43 0.09
CA ARG A 66 13.91 19.20 -0.88
C ARG A 66 13.22 18.25 -1.87
N GLN A 67 13.97 17.25 -2.35
CA GLN A 67 13.49 16.22 -3.26
C GLN A 67 12.41 15.35 -2.61
N GLN A 68 12.61 14.91 -1.36
CA GLN A 68 11.59 14.18 -0.59
C GLN A 68 10.31 15.01 -0.42
N LYS A 69 10.43 16.30 -0.07
CA LYS A 69 9.27 17.19 0.05
C LYS A 69 8.48 17.28 -1.25
N LEU A 70 9.16 17.37 -2.40
CA LEU A 70 8.50 17.41 -3.71
C LEU A 70 7.88 16.06 -4.11
N ALA A 71 8.51 14.94 -3.74
CA ALA A 71 7.91 13.61 -3.90
C ALA A 71 6.60 13.48 -3.10
N HIS A 72 6.61 13.91 -1.83
CA HIS A 72 5.42 13.97 -0.98
C HIS A 72 4.36 14.95 -1.52
N ALA A 73 4.76 16.05 -2.15
CA ALA A 73 3.85 16.98 -2.81
C ALA A 73 3.12 16.31 -4.00
N LEU A 74 3.82 15.49 -4.79
CA LEU A 74 3.19 14.69 -5.85
C LEU A 74 2.17 13.69 -5.26
N VAL A 75 2.58 12.91 -4.26
CA VAL A 75 1.71 11.89 -3.64
C VAL A 75 0.47 12.53 -2.99
N SER A 76 0.65 13.58 -2.18
CA SER A 76 -0.46 14.32 -1.56
C SER A 76 -1.31 15.07 -2.58
N GLY A 77 -0.73 15.48 -3.70
CA GLY A 77 -1.43 16.11 -4.82
C GLY A 77 -2.45 15.18 -5.47
N ALA A 78 -2.24 13.86 -5.45
CA ALA A 78 -3.15 12.87 -6.02
C ALA A 78 -4.19 12.34 -5.03
N LEU A 79 -3.98 12.54 -3.73
CA LEU A 79 -4.80 11.93 -2.68
C LEU A 79 -5.66 12.96 -1.96
N ARG A 80 -6.75 12.49 -1.35
CA ARG A 80 -7.42 13.25 -0.29
C ARG A 80 -6.52 13.25 0.95
N PHE A 81 -6.66 14.27 1.80
CA PHE A 81 -5.84 14.41 3.01
C PHE A 81 -5.82 13.14 3.86
N GLN A 82 -6.98 12.52 4.09
CA GLN A 82 -7.10 11.29 4.87
C GLN A 82 -6.31 10.13 4.25
N ALA A 83 -6.37 9.96 2.93
CA ALA A 83 -5.61 8.90 2.24
C ALA A 83 -4.10 9.16 2.28
N TYR A 84 -3.68 10.41 2.12
CA TYR A 84 -2.26 10.78 2.28
C TYR A 84 -1.77 10.54 3.72
N ALA A 85 -2.58 10.87 4.72
CA ALA A 85 -2.27 10.59 6.12
C ALA A 85 -2.05 9.09 6.35
N LYS A 86 -2.90 8.22 5.79
CA LYS A 86 -2.71 6.76 5.84
C LYS A 86 -1.37 6.34 5.25
N VAL A 87 -1.04 6.84 4.05
CA VAL A 87 0.23 6.52 3.37
C VAL A 87 1.42 6.87 4.26
N VAL A 88 1.50 8.10 4.79
CA VAL A 88 2.65 8.50 5.60
C VAL A 88 2.69 7.80 6.97
N THR A 89 1.54 7.44 7.55
CA THR A 89 1.50 6.65 8.78
C THR A 89 1.99 5.22 8.53
N VAL A 90 1.63 4.60 7.42
CA VAL A 90 2.13 3.28 7.02
C VAL A 90 3.64 3.33 6.80
N MET A 91 4.14 4.35 6.08
CA MET A 91 5.58 4.58 5.91
C MET A 91 6.31 4.68 7.25
N ALA A 92 5.78 5.49 8.18
CA ALA A 92 6.38 5.66 9.50
C ALA A 92 6.32 4.39 10.37
N SER A 93 5.33 3.53 10.15
CA SER A 93 5.15 2.28 10.90
C SER A 93 6.29 1.28 10.67
N GLU A 94 7.07 1.41 9.59
CA GLU A 94 8.28 0.61 9.38
C GLU A 94 9.23 0.71 10.57
N SER A 95 9.45 1.91 11.11
CA SER A 95 10.32 2.10 12.28
C SER A 95 9.77 1.43 13.54
N LEU A 96 8.44 1.39 13.71
CA LEU A 96 7.80 0.70 14.81
C LEU A 96 7.96 -0.82 14.67
N VAL A 97 7.70 -1.37 13.49
CA VAL A 97 7.88 -2.80 13.20
C VAL A 97 9.33 -3.19 13.43
N ASN A 98 10.28 -2.37 13.00
CA ASN A 98 11.69 -2.61 13.25
C ASN A 98 12.00 -2.77 14.74
N LEU A 99 11.47 -1.87 15.56
CA LEU A 99 11.63 -1.92 17.02
C LEU A 99 11.01 -3.19 17.60
N MET A 100 9.80 -3.56 17.15
CA MET A 100 9.13 -4.80 17.58
C MET A 100 9.88 -6.07 17.19
N GLU A 101 10.59 -6.04 16.06
CA GLU A 101 11.43 -7.15 15.56
C GLU A 101 12.84 -7.18 16.20
N GLY A 102 13.12 -6.24 17.10
CA GLY A 102 14.39 -6.13 17.83
C GLY A 102 15.52 -5.48 17.02
N SER A 103 15.20 -4.56 16.12
CA SER A 103 16.15 -3.78 15.30
C SER A 103 17.11 -4.63 14.46
N ARG A 104 16.69 -5.86 14.11
CA ARG A 104 17.52 -6.78 13.31
C ARG A 104 17.50 -6.45 11.81
N LEU A 105 16.57 -5.60 11.39
CA LEU A 105 16.25 -5.32 10.00
C LEU A 105 16.32 -3.81 9.71
N ASP A 106 17.18 -3.06 10.41
CA ASP A 106 17.29 -1.59 10.31
C ASP A 106 17.37 -1.08 8.86
N ALA A 107 18.21 -1.71 8.04
CA ALA A 107 18.33 -1.33 6.64
C ALA A 107 17.04 -1.58 5.85
N PHE A 108 16.26 -2.60 6.20
CA PHE A 108 15.04 -3.03 5.50
C PHE A 108 13.79 -2.29 5.96
N ARG A 109 13.71 -1.94 7.25
CA ARG A 109 12.59 -1.26 7.90
C ARG A 109 12.82 0.26 7.98
N ASP A 110 13.28 0.85 6.88
CA ASP A 110 13.48 2.29 6.77
C ASP A 110 12.24 2.94 6.10
N PRO A 111 11.58 3.92 6.75
CA PRO A 111 10.44 4.65 6.19
C PRO A 111 10.68 5.34 4.83
N ARG A 112 11.94 5.45 4.41
CA ARG A 112 12.35 6.05 3.13
C ARG A 112 12.58 5.01 2.03
N ARG A 113 12.34 3.71 2.28
CA ARG A 113 12.40 2.65 1.24
C ARG A 113 11.11 2.56 0.44
N TYR A 114 10.65 3.71 -0.04
CA TYR A 114 9.55 3.85 -0.98
C TYR A 114 10.09 4.48 -2.26
N PHE A 115 9.67 3.97 -3.40
CA PHE A 115 10.22 4.26 -4.71
C PHE A 115 9.22 5.06 -5.52
N LEU A 116 9.67 6.16 -6.11
CA LEU A 116 8.87 6.98 -7.01
C LEU A 116 9.43 6.87 -8.43
N ALA A 117 8.55 6.59 -9.39
CA ALA A 117 8.88 6.55 -10.81
C ALA A 117 7.82 7.32 -11.62
N VAL A 118 8.24 7.97 -12.69
CA VAL A 118 7.39 8.62 -13.70
C VAL A 118 7.58 7.91 -15.03
N PHE A 119 6.48 7.57 -15.69
CA PHE A 119 6.43 6.88 -16.96
C PHE A 119 6.00 7.86 -18.06
N GLY A 120 6.86 8.08 -19.05
CA GLY A 120 6.70 9.16 -20.02
C GLY A 120 7.02 10.53 -19.42
N SER A 121 6.48 11.59 -20.00
CA SER A 121 6.73 12.97 -19.56
C SER A 121 5.43 13.59 -19.02
N PRO A 122 5.45 14.20 -17.82
CA PRO A 122 4.28 14.90 -17.28
C PRO A 122 3.77 15.96 -18.27
N GLY A 123 2.46 15.93 -18.54
CA GLY A 123 1.79 16.88 -19.44
C GLY A 123 1.73 16.44 -20.90
N ASN A 124 2.41 15.35 -21.29
CA ASN A 124 2.19 14.73 -22.59
C ASN A 124 0.82 14.04 -22.67
N GLU A 125 0.42 13.69 -23.89
CA GLU A 125 -0.85 13.00 -24.18
C GLU A 125 -1.07 11.75 -23.33
N ARG A 126 0.00 11.00 -23.03
CA ARG A 126 -0.02 9.85 -22.11
C ARG A 126 1.20 9.87 -21.22
N TRP A 127 0.97 9.76 -19.92
CA TRP A 127 2.03 9.60 -18.94
C TRP A 127 1.46 8.94 -17.68
N GLY A 128 2.32 8.55 -16.76
CA GLY A 128 1.89 8.00 -15.48
C GLY A 128 2.97 8.10 -14.44
N TRP A 129 2.65 7.70 -13.22
CA TRP A 129 3.61 7.61 -12.14
C TRP A 129 3.22 6.53 -11.16
N ARG A 130 4.22 6.00 -10.46
CA ARG A 130 4.05 4.98 -9.44
C ARG A 130 4.83 5.35 -8.20
N PHE A 131 4.17 5.25 -7.06
CA PHE A 131 4.80 5.29 -5.74
C PHE A 131 4.54 3.97 -5.03
N GLU A 132 5.58 3.21 -4.72
CA GLU A 132 5.42 1.93 -4.05
C GLU A 132 6.49 1.62 -3.01
N GLY A 133 6.13 0.77 -2.06
CA GLY A 133 6.98 0.27 -1.00
C GLY A 133 6.21 -0.71 -0.13
N HIS A 134 6.79 -1.06 1.02
CA HIS A 134 6.15 -2.01 1.92
C HIS A 134 4.76 -1.49 2.35
N HIS A 135 3.72 -2.22 1.97
CA HIS A 135 2.31 -1.91 2.17
C HIS A 135 1.73 -0.64 1.52
N VAL A 136 2.40 -0.01 0.55
CA VAL A 136 1.83 1.07 -0.26
C VAL A 136 2.08 0.82 -1.73
N VAL A 137 1.02 0.90 -2.54
CA VAL A 137 1.10 0.96 -4.00
C VAL A 137 0.13 2.03 -4.48
N LEU A 138 0.64 3.04 -5.16
CA LEU A 138 -0.13 4.05 -5.87
C LEU A 138 0.33 4.03 -7.32
N ASN A 139 -0.56 3.73 -8.26
CA ASN A 139 -0.22 3.69 -9.68
C ASN A 139 -1.26 4.48 -10.47
N PHE A 140 -0.83 5.59 -11.06
CA PHE A 140 -1.68 6.53 -11.76
C PHE A 140 -1.29 6.62 -13.23
N THR A 141 -2.27 6.51 -14.11
CA THR A 141 -2.13 6.81 -15.54
C THR A 141 -2.98 8.02 -15.87
N LEU A 142 -2.40 8.96 -16.60
CA LEU A 142 -3.04 10.15 -17.11
C LEU A 142 -3.04 10.14 -18.64
N SER A 143 -4.14 10.60 -19.24
CA SER A 143 -4.28 10.77 -20.69
C SER A 143 -5.09 12.01 -20.99
N GLY A 144 -4.69 12.81 -21.97
CA GLY A 144 -5.45 13.99 -22.40
C GLY A 144 -5.73 15.01 -21.27
N GLY A 145 -4.83 15.12 -20.28
CA GLY A 145 -5.03 16.00 -19.13
C GLY A 145 -6.00 15.47 -18.05
N GLU A 146 -6.39 14.21 -18.11
CA GLU A 146 -7.27 13.56 -17.13
C GLU A 146 -6.63 12.34 -16.48
N ILE A 147 -7.09 11.97 -15.29
CA ILE A 147 -6.71 10.71 -14.63
C ILE A 147 -7.58 9.60 -15.20
N VAL A 148 -7.00 8.72 -16.00
CA VAL A 148 -7.72 7.60 -16.64
C VAL A 148 -7.71 6.33 -15.81
N SER A 149 -6.72 6.14 -14.93
CA SER A 149 -6.69 5.02 -13.99
C SER A 149 -5.88 5.37 -12.74
N PRO A 150 -6.45 5.23 -11.53
CA PRO A 150 -5.71 5.25 -10.27
C PRO A 150 -5.38 3.84 -9.76
N THR A 151 -5.40 2.82 -10.63
CA THR A 151 -5.21 1.42 -10.25
C THR A 151 -3.98 0.79 -10.92
N PRO A 152 -3.30 -0.15 -10.24
CA PRO A 152 -3.58 -0.68 -8.89
C PRO A 152 -3.32 0.33 -7.76
N LEU A 153 -4.12 0.22 -6.69
CA LEU A 153 -3.99 0.98 -5.45
C LEU A 153 -4.03 0.02 -4.27
N PHE A 154 -3.05 0.11 -3.39
CA PHE A 154 -2.96 -0.68 -2.17
C PHE A 154 -2.45 0.18 -1.01
N ILE A 155 -3.12 0.11 0.14
CA ILE A 155 -2.64 0.65 1.41
C ILE A 155 -2.96 -0.39 2.48
N GLY A 156 -1.93 -0.96 3.10
CA GLY A 156 -2.04 -1.87 4.23
C GLY A 156 -1.25 -1.33 5.41
N ALA A 157 -1.56 -1.78 6.62
CA ALA A 157 -0.83 -1.39 7.81
C ALA A 157 -0.25 -2.62 8.50
N GLN A 158 1.03 -2.55 8.85
CA GLN A 158 1.68 -3.48 9.76
C GLN A 158 2.43 -2.68 10.83
N PRO A 159 2.12 -2.87 12.13
CA PRO A 159 0.92 -3.56 12.63
C PRO A 159 -0.37 -2.84 12.19
N ALA A 160 -1.48 -3.58 12.11
CA ALA A 160 -2.79 -2.99 11.79
C ALA A 160 -3.27 -2.04 12.91
N GLU A 161 -2.89 -2.35 14.14
CA GLU A 161 -3.28 -1.62 15.35
C GLU A 161 -2.06 -1.40 16.25
N VAL A 162 -1.95 -0.20 16.83
CA VAL A 162 -0.92 0.16 17.81
C VAL A 162 -1.60 0.65 19.09
N PRO A 163 -1.76 -0.21 20.10
CA PRO A 163 -2.29 0.21 21.40
C PRO A 163 -1.20 0.83 22.28
N GLN A 164 -1.59 1.78 23.14
CA GLN A 164 -0.76 2.30 24.24
C GLN A 164 -1.63 2.38 25.51
N GLY A 165 -1.33 1.52 26.48
CA GLY A 165 -2.19 1.37 27.66
C GLY A 165 -3.60 0.92 27.25
N HIS A 166 -4.61 1.69 27.65
CA HIS A 166 -6.03 1.43 27.32
C HIS A 166 -6.50 2.14 26.04
N SER A 167 -5.61 2.87 25.36
CA SER A 167 -5.96 3.67 24.19
C SER A 167 -5.40 3.07 22.91
N MET A 168 -6.17 3.17 21.84
CA MET A 168 -5.70 2.86 20.50
C MET A 168 -5.03 4.08 19.88
N VAL A 169 -3.75 3.98 19.54
CA VAL A 169 -2.94 5.11 19.04
C VAL A 169 -2.95 5.18 17.52
N LEU A 170 -2.76 4.04 16.83
CA LEU A 170 -2.79 3.98 15.36
C LEU A 170 -3.68 2.82 14.88
N ARG A 171 -4.61 3.11 13.97
CA ARG A 171 -5.32 2.14 13.11
C ARG A 171 -5.52 2.75 11.71
N PRO A 172 -4.47 2.84 10.87
CA PRO A 172 -4.50 3.63 9.65
C PRO A 172 -5.63 3.23 8.69
N CYS A 173 -5.92 1.92 8.60
CA CYS A 173 -6.95 1.36 7.73
C CYS A 173 -8.26 1.04 8.45
N ALA A 174 -8.53 1.64 9.62
CA ALA A 174 -9.72 1.34 10.44
C ALA A 174 -11.03 1.40 9.64
N ALA A 175 -11.24 2.47 8.88
CA ALA A 175 -12.50 2.65 8.13
C ALA A 175 -12.73 1.52 7.10
N GLU A 176 -11.68 1.13 6.37
CA GLU A 176 -11.76 0.04 5.39
C GLU A 176 -11.92 -1.33 6.07
N GLU A 177 -11.20 -1.57 7.16
CA GLU A 177 -11.30 -2.82 7.93
C GLU A 177 -12.66 -2.99 8.57
N ASP A 178 -13.17 -1.94 9.21
CA ASP A 178 -14.46 -1.93 9.89
C ASP A 178 -15.60 -2.09 8.87
N ALA A 179 -15.54 -1.38 7.73
CA ALA A 179 -16.52 -1.54 6.64
C ALA A 179 -16.49 -2.96 6.03
N ALA A 180 -15.30 -3.56 5.87
CA ALA A 180 -15.20 -4.93 5.37
C ALA A 180 -15.78 -5.96 6.36
N ARG A 181 -15.58 -5.76 7.67
CA ARG A 181 -16.16 -6.60 8.72
C ARG A 181 -17.67 -6.43 8.81
N GLU A 182 -18.16 -5.20 8.71
CA GLU A 182 -19.60 -4.90 8.68
C GLU A 182 -20.26 -5.57 7.46
N LEU A 183 -19.66 -5.43 6.27
CA LEU A 183 -20.14 -6.09 5.06
C LEU A 183 -20.23 -7.61 5.27
N LEU A 184 -19.15 -8.25 5.76
CA LEU A 184 -19.16 -9.69 6.04
C LEU A 184 -20.21 -10.09 7.08
N GLY A 185 -20.43 -9.26 8.09
CA GLY A 185 -21.45 -9.45 9.13
C GLY A 185 -22.88 -9.30 8.61
N SER A 186 -23.09 -8.52 7.55
CA SER A 186 -24.39 -8.35 6.89
C SER A 186 -24.78 -9.48 5.93
N LEU A 187 -23.83 -10.38 5.60
CA LEU A 187 -24.11 -11.52 4.73
C LEU A 187 -24.66 -12.70 5.55
N ASP A 188 -25.73 -13.31 5.06
CA ASP A 188 -26.35 -14.49 5.68
C ASP A 188 -26.31 -15.73 4.79
N GLY A 189 -26.53 -16.90 5.41
CA GLY A 189 -26.73 -18.16 4.71
C GLY A 189 -25.66 -18.51 3.67
N ASP A 190 -26.10 -18.71 2.43
CA ASP A 190 -25.22 -19.09 1.32
C ASP A 190 -24.25 -17.98 0.90
N LEU A 191 -24.61 -16.71 1.06
CA LEU A 191 -23.73 -15.59 0.67
C LEU A 191 -22.53 -15.52 1.60
N ARG A 192 -22.74 -15.66 2.91
CA ARG A 192 -21.65 -15.68 3.89
C ARG A 192 -20.71 -16.88 3.67
N ARG A 193 -21.28 -18.07 3.42
CA ARG A 193 -20.51 -19.27 3.10
C ARG A 193 -19.66 -19.11 1.83
N GLN A 194 -20.16 -18.41 0.82
CA GLN A 194 -19.40 -18.14 -0.40
C GLN A 194 -18.32 -17.06 -0.22
N ALA A 195 -18.56 -16.07 0.65
CA ALA A 195 -17.60 -15.00 0.94
C ALA A 195 -16.41 -15.48 1.78
N ILE A 196 -16.62 -16.42 2.71
CA ILE A 196 -15.55 -17.01 3.52
C ILE A 196 -14.84 -18.09 2.71
N ILE A 197 -13.66 -17.75 2.19
CA ILE A 197 -12.84 -18.67 1.37
C ILE A 197 -11.93 -19.60 2.19
N SER A 198 -11.75 -19.30 3.48
CA SER A 198 -10.96 -20.10 4.42
C SER A 198 -11.34 -19.73 5.85
N ASP A 199 -11.50 -20.72 6.73
CA ASP A 199 -11.75 -20.52 8.17
C ASP A 199 -10.51 -20.00 8.90
N ILE A 200 -9.34 -20.17 8.31
CA ILE A 200 -8.06 -19.68 8.82
C ILE A 200 -7.59 -18.57 7.91
N ALA A 201 -7.23 -17.43 8.51
CA ALA A 201 -6.62 -16.33 7.76
C ALA A 201 -5.39 -16.86 7.00
N PRO A 202 -5.32 -16.68 5.66
CA PRO A 202 -4.16 -17.09 4.91
C PRO A 202 -2.94 -16.28 5.38
N PRO A 203 -1.71 -16.82 5.23
CA PRO A 203 -0.49 -16.13 5.68
C PRO A 203 -0.24 -14.81 4.93
N ASP A 204 -0.88 -14.62 3.78
CA ASP A 204 -0.86 -13.41 2.94
C ASP A 204 -2.15 -13.40 2.08
N PHE A 205 -2.36 -12.39 1.23
CA PHE A 205 -3.48 -12.35 0.28
C PHE A 205 -3.46 -13.57 -0.64
N VAL A 206 -4.64 -14.18 -0.84
CA VAL A 206 -4.79 -15.44 -1.60
C VAL A 206 -4.23 -15.36 -3.02
N ILE A 207 -4.34 -14.19 -3.66
CA ILE A 207 -3.84 -13.96 -5.02
C ILE A 207 -2.44 -13.32 -5.09
N MET A 208 -1.92 -12.82 -3.96
CA MET A 208 -0.71 -11.98 -3.91
C MET A 208 -0.71 -10.89 -5.02
N ASN A 209 0.44 -10.55 -5.61
CA ASN A 209 0.53 -9.69 -6.81
C ASN A 209 0.28 -10.46 -8.12
N SER A 210 -0.75 -11.30 -8.20
CA SER A 210 -1.10 -11.95 -9.47
C SER A 210 -2.23 -11.17 -10.16
N PRO A 211 -1.95 -10.30 -11.15
CA PRO A 211 -2.97 -9.55 -11.88
C PRO A 211 -3.71 -10.42 -12.92
N CYS A 212 -4.00 -11.68 -12.61
CA CYS A 212 -4.76 -12.54 -13.50
C CYS A 212 -6.25 -12.28 -13.30
N ARG A 213 -6.97 -12.01 -14.40
CA ARG A 213 -8.43 -12.16 -14.40
C ARG A 213 -8.71 -13.62 -14.05
N VAL A 214 -9.43 -13.85 -12.95
CA VAL A 214 -10.03 -15.16 -12.70
C VAL A 214 -11.06 -15.35 -13.81
N SER A 215 -10.70 -16.07 -14.88
CA SER A 215 -11.71 -16.54 -15.82
C SER A 215 -12.68 -17.40 -15.03
N SER A 216 -13.98 -17.23 -15.28
CA SER A 216 -15.09 -17.87 -14.56
C SER A 216 -15.05 -19.41 -14.52
N GLN A 217 -14.02 -20.03 -15.11
CA GLN A 217 -13.88 -21.47 -15.26
C GLN A 217 -13.05 -22.19 -14.17
N ARG A 218 -12.53 -21.52 -13.12
CA ARG A 218 -11.78 -22.24 -12.06
C ARG A 218 -12.14 -21.82 -10.64
N ARG A 219 -13.30 -22.30 -10.16
CA ARG A 219 -13.60 -22.45 -8.72
C ARG A 219 -12.83 -23.61 -8.03
N LYS A 220 -11.69 -24.06 -8.57
CA LYS A 220 -10.87 -25.12 -7.95
C LYS A 220 -9.44 -24.67 -7.76
N GLY A 221 -9.12 -24.28 -6.52
CA GLY A 221 -7.79 -24.36 -5.92
C GLY A 221 -6.64 -23.79 -6.75
N CYS A 222 -6.50 -22.47 -6.80
CA CYS A 222 -5.22 -21.85 -7.14
C CYS A 222 -4.47 -21.52 -5.84
N LEU A 223 -3.92 -22.54 -5.19
CA LEU A 223 -2.79 -22.37 -4.28
C LEU A 223 -1.51 -22.54 -5.11
N PRO A 224 -0.66 -21.50 -5.28
CA PRO A 224 0.66 -21.69 -5.85
C PRO A 224 1.49 -22.45 -4.82
N ASN A 225 1.56 -23.77 -4.99
CA ASN A 225 2.43 -24.63 -4.22
C ASN A 225 3.88 -24.39 -4.69
N ARG A 226 4.56 -23.39 -4.13
CA ARG A 226 6.02 -23.32 -4.12
C ARG A 226 6.51 -23.13 -2.69
N ARG A 227 7.02 -24.23 -2.14
CA ARG A 227 7.73 -24.29 -0.86
C ARG A 227 8.82 -23.20 -0.80
N MET A 228 8.54 -22.08 -0.13
CA MET A 228 9.59 -21.35 0.58
C MET A 228 9.77 -22.03 1.93
N ARG A 229 10.84 -22.82 2.06
CA ARG A 229 11.31 -23.27 3.37
C ARG A 229 11.76 -22.03 4.12
N CYS A 230 11.03 -21.66 5.18
CA CYS A 230 11.44 -20.64 6.12
C CYS A 230 12.68 -21.16 6.87
N ALA A 231 13.87 -20.67 6.50
CA ALA A 231 15.10 -20.91 7.23
C ALA A 231 15.16 -19.93 8.42
N SER A 232 14.46 -20.27 9.51
CA SER A 232 14.81 -19.94 10.90
C SER A 232 13.64 -20.30 11.80
N SER A 233 13.87 -21.23 12.70
CA SER A 233 12.91 -21.79 13.65
C SER A 233 12.73 -20.91 14.89
N ALA A 234 12.45 -19.62 14.73
CA ALA A 234 12.34 -18.69 15.87
C ALA A 234 11.37 -17.51 15.68
N CYS A 235 10.39 -17.60 14.78
CA CYS A 235 9.25 -16.67 14.80
C CYS A 235 8.14 -17.27 15.66
N ASP A 236 8.03 -16.79 16.90
CA ASP A 236 7.06 -17.27 17.88
C ASP A 236 5.62 -17.05 17.37
N ARG A 237 4.98 -18.16 16.97
CA ARG A 237 3.65 -18.22 16.36
C ARG A 237 2.51 -17.78 17.28
N LYS A 238 2.80 -17.41 18.54
CA LYS A 238 1.80 -16.98 19.53
C LYS A 238 1.45 -15.51 19.47
N ALA A 239 2.34 -14.63 19.01
CA ALA A 239 2.10 -13.18 19.05
C ALA A 239 1.03 -12.72 18.02
N CYS A 240 1.00 -13.29 16.82
CA CYS A 240 -0.05 -13.02 15.83
C CYS A 240 -1.42 -13.62 16.16
N ARG A 241 -1.53 -14.56 17.10
CA ARG A 241 -2.80 -15.24 17.43
C ARG A 241 -3.64 -14.53 18.48
N ARG A 242 -3.10 -13.55 19.22
CA ARG A 242 -3.79 -12.96 20.39
C ARG A 242 -4.37 -11.56 20.21
N LEU A 243 -4.12 -10.90 19.07
CA LEU A 243 -4.56 -9.53 18.83
C LEU A 243 -5.73 -9.39 17.84
N LEU A 244 -6.20 -10.49 17.24
CA LEU A 244 -7.28 -10.45 16.23
C LEU A 244 -8.59 -11.12 16.69
N TRP A 245 -8.70 -11.50 17.98
CA TRP A 245 -9.90 -12.15 18.49
C TRP A 245 -10.10 -11.90 19.98
N THR A 246 -10.73 -10.79 20.34
CA THR A 246 -11.40 -10.62 21.63
C THR A 246 -12.90 -10.46 21.41
N GLY A 247 -13.56 -11.59 21.18
CA GLY A 247 -15.01 -11.75 21.24
C GLY A 247 -15.36 -12.85 22.24
N SER A 248 -16.25 -12.50 23.18
CA SER A 248 -16.87 -13.31 24.24
C SER A 248 -15.99 -13.70 25.44
N SER A 249 -16.19 -12.96 26.54
CA SER A 249 -15.95 -13.41 27.90
C SER A 249 -17.21 -14.13 28.41
N GLU A 250 -17.17 -15.45 28.54
CA GLU A 250 -18.02 -16.18 29.49
C GLU A 250 -17.13 -17.12 30.31
N GLY A 251 -17.29 -17.02 31.62
CA GLY A 251 -16.41 -17.61 32.61
C GLY A 251 -16.53 -19.13 32.70
N CYS A 252 -15.44 -19.76 33.12
CA CYS A 252 -15.50 -21.09 33.70
C CYS A 252 -14.78 -21.07 35.04
N SER A 253 -15.58 -21.31 36.08
CA SER A 253 -15.20 -21.43 37.48
C SER A 253 -14.24 -22.59 37.72
N ARG A 254 -13.42 -22.42 38.76
CA ARG A 254 -12.51 -23.40 39.35
C ARG A 254 -13.24 -24.69 39.75
N ASN A 255 -12.61 -25.83 39.48
CA ASN A 255 -12.25 -26.86 40.46
C ASN A 255 -10.98 -27.57 39.98
#